data_AF-A0A355BJ67-F1
#
_entry.id   AF-A0A355BJ67-F1
#
_cell.length_a   1.000
_cell.length_b   1.000
_cell.length_c   1.000
_cell.angle_alpha   90.00
_cell.angle_beta   90.00
_cell.angle_gamma   90.00
#
_symmetry.space_group_name_H-M   'P 1'
#
loop_
_entity.id
_entity.type
_entity.pdbx_description
1 polymer ?
#
loop_
_entity_poly.entity_id
_entity_poly.type
_entity_poly.pdbx_seq_one_letter_code
_entity_poly.pdbx_strand_id
1 'polypeptide(L)' 'AKQRGRNVVLEPMSSQERRIIHTVLQGRDDIHTFSEGEEPCRKIVIAPKK' A
#
# COMPACT_ATOMS: atom_id res chain seq x y z
N ALA A 1 -1.06 9.91 0.88
CA ALA A 1 -2.30 9.66 0.12
C ALA A 1 -3.42 10.62 0.53
N LYS A 2 -3.96 10.54 1.76
CA LYS A 2 -5.09 11.37 2.24
C LYS A 2 -4.92 12.89 2.00
N GLN A 3 -3.80 13.47 2.43
CA GLN A 3 -3.55 14.92 2.26
C GLN A 3 -3.44 15.35 0.79
N ARG A 4 -3.10 14.45 -0.13
CA ARG A 4 -2.94 14.76 -1.56
C ARG A 4 -4.12 14.29 -2.41
N GLY A 5 -5.08 13.54 -1.85
CA GLY A 5 -6.16 12.89 -2.61
C GLY A 5 -5.68 11.94 -3.71
N ARG A 6 -4.42 11.48 -3.64
CA ARG A 6 -3.75 10.72 -4.70
C ARG A 6 -3.13 9.43 -4.15
N ASN A 7 -3.05 8.45 -5.02
CA ASN A 7 -2.38 7.19 -4.72
C ASN A 7 -0.89 7.44 -4.47
N VAL A 8 -0.33 6.72 -3.51
CA VAL A 8 1.11 6.70 -3.21
C VAL A 8 1.60 5.28 -3.49
N VAL A 9 2.65 5.17 -4.29
CA VAL A 9 3.29 3.91 -4.64
C VAL A 9 4.58 3.81 -3.84
N LEU A 10 4.77 2.69 -3.14
CA LEU A 10 6.02 2.38 -2.46
C LEU A 10 6.95 1.60 -3.39
N GLU A 11 8.24 1.55 -3.05
CA GLU A 11 9.20 0.73 -3.80
C GLU A 11 8.88 -0.78 -3.65
N PRO A 12 9.29 -1.62 -4.62
CA PRO A 12 9.19 -3.07 -4.48
C PRO A 12 9.93 -3.57 -3.23
N MET A 13 9.34 -4.55 -2.55
CA MET A 13 9.86 -5.07 -1.28
C MET A 13 9.42 -6.52 -1.08
N SER A 14 10.02 -7.22 -0.11
CA SER A 14 9.72 -8.62 0.16
C SER A 14 8.27 -8.86 0.57
N SER A 15 7.79 -10.11 0.45
CA SER A 15 6.43 -10.46 0.84
C SER A 15 6.15 -10.18 2.34
N GLN A 16 7.17 -10.33 3.19
CA GLN A 16 7.09 -10.07 4.63
C GLN A 16 6.90 -8.58 4.92
N GLU A 17 7.68 -7.71 4.27
CA GLU A 17 7.55 -6.26 4.42
C GLU A 17 6.19 -5.77 3.93
N ARG A 18 5.72 -6.26 2.77
CA ARG A 18 4.38 -5.95 2.25
C ARG A 18 3.28 -6.36 3.25
N ARG A 19 3.41 -7.52 3.88
CA ARG A 19 2.46 -8.00 4.90
C ARG A 19 2.43 -7.08 6.12
N ILE A 20 3.58 -6.66 6.62
CA ILE A 20 3.66 -5.73 7.76
C ILE A 20 2.93 -4.43 7.43
N ILE A 21 3.18 -3.85 6.25
CA ILE A 21 2.52 -2.61 5.81
C ILE A 21 1.02 -2.78 5.72
N HIS A 22 0.54 -3.86 5.08
CA HIS A 22 -0.90 -4.16 5.01
C HIS A 22 -1.52 -4.24 6.40
N THR A 23 -0.91 -5.01 7.31
CA THR A 23 -1.45 -5.18 8.67
C THR A 23 -1.47 -3.87 9.46
N VAL A 24 -0.40 -3.07 9.39
CA VAL A 24 -0.32 -1.79 10.10
C VAL A 24 -1.34 -0.78 9.56
N LEU A 25 -1.59 -0.77 8.26
CA LEU A 25 -2.49 0.19 7.62
C LEU A 25 -3.95 -0.28 7.52
N GLN A 26 -4.23 -1.56 7.79
CA GLN A 26 -5.58 -2.15 7.69
C GLN A 26 -6.62 -1.44 8.57
N GLY A 27 -6.22 -0.96 9.75
CA GLY A 27 -7.11 -0.29 10.71
C GLY A 27 -7.44 1.16 10.38
N ARG A 28 -6.99 1.69 9.23
CA ARG A 28 -7.26 3.07 8.84
C ARG A 28 -8.50 3.18 7.96
N ASP A 29 -9.43 4.05 8.37
CA ASP A 29 -10.68 4.29 7.63
C ASP A 29 -10.54 5.29 6.47
N ASP A 30 -9.41 5.99 6.40
CA ASP A 30 -9.17 7.03 5.40
C ASP A 30 -8.38 6.55 4.18
N ILE A 31 -7.83 5.33 4.23
CA ILE A 31 -7.02 4.75 3.17
C ILE A 31 -7.26 3.24 3.03
N HIS A 32 -6.91 2.68 1.89
CA HIS A 32 -6.78 1.24 1.67
C HIS A 32 -5.45 0.94 0.97
N THR A 33 -4.97 -0.28 1.11
CA THR A 33 -3.71 -0.73 0.54
C THR A 33 -3.93 -1.97 -0.32
N PHE A 34 -3.20 -2.06 -1.44
CA PHE A 34 -3.18 -3.26 -2.29
C PHE A 34 -1.78 -3.46 -2.88
N SER A 35 -1.48 -4.70 -3.27
CA SER A 35 -0.20 -5.00 -3.94
C SER A 35 -0.41 -5.06 -5.45
N GLU A 36 0.51 -4.46 -6.21
CA GLU A 36 0.47 -4.42 -7.69
C GLU A 36 1.79 -4.98 -8.26
N GLY A 37 1.71 -5.68 -9.39
CA GLY A 37 2.87 -6.27 -10.07
C GLY A 37 3.23 -7.69 -9.59
N GLU A 38 4.32 -8.20 -10.16
CA GLU A 38 4.87 -9.55 -9.91
C GLU A 38 6.25 -9.48 -9.26
N GLU A 39 6.64 -10.52 -8.53
CA GLU A 39 7.97 -10.59 -7.91
C GLU A 39 9.08 -10.56 -8.96
N PRO A 40 10.21 -9.86 -8.71
CA PRO A 40 10.57 -9.10 -7.50
C PRO A 40 10.05 -7.65 -7.49
N CYS A 41 9.40 -7.21 -8.57
CA CYS A 41 8.92 -5.84 -8.78
C CYS A 41 7.57 -5.56 -8.11
N ARG A 42 7.11 -6.43 -7.21
CA ARG A 42 5.80 -6.34 -6.59
C ARG A 42 5.82 -5.26 -5.51
N LYS A 43 4.97 -4.25 -5.70
CA LYS A 43 4.94 -3.02 -4.90
C LYS A 43 3.61 -2.85 -4.15
N ILE A 44 3.61 -1.99 -3.14
CA ILE A 44 2.42 -1.58 -2.40
C ILE A 44 1.90 -0.27 -2.96
N VAL A 45 0.58 -0.20 -3.19
CA VAL A 45 -0.13 1.03 -3.49
C VAL A 45 -1.04 1.39 -2.33
N ILE A 46 -0.94 2.63 -1.87
CA ILE A 46 -1.77 3.22 -0.83
C ILE A 46 -2.71 4.23 -1.48
N ALA A 47 -4.00 3.98 -1.43
CA ALA A 47 -5.03 4.81 -2.06
C ALA A 47 -5.99 5.38 -0.99
N PRO A 48 -6.49 6.62 -1.17
CA PRO A 48 -7.53 7.15 -0.29
C PRO A 48 -8.82 6.34 -0.44
N LYS A 49 -9.55 6.14 0.66
CA LYS A 49 -10.93 5.64 0.61
C LYS A 49 -11.85 6.80 0.21
N LYS A 50 -12.88 6.51 -0.60
CA LYS A 50 -13.93 7.48 -0.96
C LYS A 50 -14.88 7.68 0.20
#